data_AF-D4ZBX0-F1
#
_entry.id   AF-D4ZBX0-F1
#
_cell.length_a   1.000
_cell.length_b   1.000
_cell.length_c   1.000
_cell.angle_alpha   90.00
_cell.angle_beta   90.00
_cell.angle_gamma   90.00
#
_symmetry.space_group_name_H-M   'P 1'
#
loop_
_entity.id
_entity.type
_entity.pdbx_description
1 polymer ?
#
loop_
_entity_poly.entity_id
_entity_poly.type
_entity_poly.pdbx_seq_one_letter_code
_entity_poly.pdbx_strand_id
1 'polypeptide(L)'
;MSEAEKETTIFQLADQFIALANEINAKEQDVSKVGTALRFAASRFNAFEAALKSADLAAEKANALEWFTKEYKEMLKDNLDDHINNPPLSKELEAKEQEPAKDDAVQVFTK
;
A
#
# COMPACT_ATOMS: atom_id res chain seq x y z
N MET A 1 -27.34 -13.69 25.58
CA MET A 1 -26.39 -12.55 25.57
C MET A 1 -26.11 -12.28 24.10
N SER A 2 -26.76 -11.29 23.52
CA SER A 2 -26.59 -10.92 22.12
C SER A 2 -25.16 -10.43 21.90
N GLU A 3 -24.38 -11.14 21.09
CA GLU A 3 -23.14 -10.62 20.54
C GLU A 3 -23.48 -9.32 19.81
N ALA A 4 -22.98 -8.19 20.33
CA ALA A 4 -22.94 -6.96 19.55
C ALA A 4 -22.11 -7.27 18.30
N GLU A 5 -22.72 -7.15 17.12
CA GLU A 5 -22.04 -7.30 15.83
C GLU A 5 -20.79 -6.42 15.83
N LYS A 6 -19.61 -7.05 15.78
CA LYS A 6 -18.34 -6.33 15.65
C LYS A 6 -18.33 -5.70 14.27
N GLU A 7 -18.48 -4.38 14.20
CA GLU A 7 -18.36 -3.64 12.93
C GLU A 7 -17.03 -3.97 12.26
N THR A 8 -17.07 -4.23 10.95
CA THR A 8 -15.87 -4.52 10.17
C THR A 8 -15.05 -3.24 10.03
N THR A 9 -13.76 -3.31 10.34
CA THR A 9 -12.88 -2.14 10.26
C THR A 9 -12.50 -1.81 8.82
N ILE A 10 -12.08 -0.58 8.56
CA ILE A 10 -11.56 -0.17 7.25
C ILE A 10 -10.38 -1.04 6.79
N PHE A 11 -9.54 -1.47 7.73
CA PHE A 11 -8.41 -2.37 7.45
C PHE A 11 -8.90 -3.73 6.96
N GLN A 12 -9.90 -4.32 7.62
CA GLN A 12 -10.48 -5.61 7.22
C GLN A 12 -11.18 -5.54 5.86
N LEU A 13 -11.75 -4.38 5.49
CA LEU A 13 -12.31 -4.16 4.17
C LEU A 13 -11.20 -3.98 3.11
N ALA A 14 -10.17 -3.19 3.42
CA ALA A 14 -9.01 -3.00 2.55
C ALA A 14 -8.31 -4.33 2.24
N ASP A 15 -8.13 -5.19 3.25
CA ASP A 15 -7.51 -6.50 3.10
C ASP A 15 -8.25 -7.40 2.11
N GLN A 16 -9.57 -7.29 2.00
CA GLN A 16 -10.34 -8.04 1.00
C GLN A 16 -10.04 -7.57 -0.42
N PHE A 17 -9.88 -6.26 -0.65
CA PHE A 17 -9.47 -5.73 -1.95
C PHE A 17 -8.02 -6.13 -2.29
N ILE A 18 -7.12 -6.15 -1.30
CA ILE A 18 -5.74 -6.60 -1.47
C ILE A 18 -5.67 -8.09 -1.76
N ALA A 19 -6.46 -8.93 -1.09
CA ALA A 19 -6.54 -10.36 -1.37
C ALA A 19 -6.94 -10.62 -2.83
N LEU A 20 -7.96 -9.92 -3.32
CA LEU A 20 -8.36 -10.00 -4.73
C LEU A 20 -7.26 -9.50 -5.68
N ALA A 21 -6.59 -8.38 -5.34
CA ALA A 21 -5.49 -7.87 -6.15
C ALA A 21 -4.34 -8.90 -6.23
N ASN A 22 -4.04 -9.60 -5.15
CA ASN A 22 -3.03 -10.66 -5.12
C ASN A 22 -3.42 -11.86 -6.00
N GLU A 23 -4.70 -12.27 -5.98
CA GLU A 23 -5.20 -13.32 -6.86
C GLU A 23 -5.09 -12.94 -8.34
N ILE A 24 -5.39 -11.69 -8.69
CA ILE A 24 -5.25 -11.18 -10.06
C ILE A 24 -3.76 -11.12 -10.43
N ASN A 25 -2.90 -10.64 -9.53
CA ASN A 25 -1.46 -10.54 -9.77
C ASN A 25 -0.81 -11.91 -9.97
N ALA A 26 -1.28 -12.96 -9.29
CA ALA A 26 -0.82 -14.32 -9.50
C ALA A 26 -1.11 -14.82 -10.94
N LYS A 27 -2.18 -14.32 -11.58
CA LYS A 27 -2.57 -14.67 -12.95
C LYS A 27 -1.88 -13.81 -14.00
N GLU A 28 -1.84 -12.50 -13.77
CA GLU A 28 -1.32 -11.52 -14.73
C GLU A 28 0.21 -11.38 -14.67
N GLN A 29 0.82 -11.74 -13.53
CA GLN A 29 2.26 -11.61 -13.25
C GLN A 29 2.82 -10.21 -13.52
N ASP A 30 1.99 -9.17 -13.36
CA ASP A 30 2.33 -7.77 -13.61
C ASP A 30 1.72 -6.88 -12.53
N VAL A 31 2.53 -6.58 -11.51
CA VAL A 31 2.12 -5.76 -10.37
C VAL A 31 1.77 -4.32 -10.79
N SER A 32 2.39 -3.80 -11.86
CA SER A 32 2.14 -2.44 -12.34
C SER A 32 0.78 -2.34 -13.02
N LYS A 33 0.43 -3.35 -13.82
CA LYS A 33 -0.89 -3.49 -14.44
C LYS A 33 -1.97 -3.68 -13.39
N VAL A 34 -1.79 -4.58 -12.43
CA VAL A 34 -2.77 -4.81 -11.36
C VAL A 34 -2.93 -3.59 -10.46
N GLY A 35 -1.83 -2.93 -10.08
CA GLY A 35 -1.89 -1.68 -9.30
C GLY A 35 -2.61 -0.55 -10.03
N THR A 36 -2.46 -0.46 -11.36
CA THR A 36 -3.20 0.50 -12.19
C THR A 36 -4.68 0.17 -12.25
N ALA A 37 -5.02 -1.12 -12.41
CA ALA A 37 -6.41 -1.58 -12.37
C ALA A 37 -7.07 -1.27 -11.01
N LEU A 38 -6.36 -1.49 -9.89
CA LEU A 38 -6.87 -1.20 -8.56
C LEU A 38 -7.16 0.29 -8.36
N ARG A 39 -6.23 1.18 -8.77
CA ARG A 39 -6.46 2.63 -8.74
C ARG A 39 -7.67 3.05 -9.58
N PHE A 40 -7.85 2.45 -10.75
CA PHE A 40 -9.00 2.72 -11.62
C PHE A 40 -10.31 2.18 -11.05
N ALA A 41 -10.29 1.03 -10.38
CA ALA A 41 -11.46 0.49 -9.68
C ALA A 41 -11.87 1.41 -8.52
N ALA A 42 -10.91 1.86 -7.71
CA ALA A 42 -11.15 2.80 -6.61
C ALA A 42 -11.74 4.12 -7.13
N SER A 43 -11.22 4.68 -8.21
CA SER A 43 -11.76 5.94 -8.77
C SER A 43 -13.21 5.80 -9.25
N ARG A 44 -13.59 4.65 -9.83
CA ARG A 44 -14.97 4.37 -10.24
C ARG A 44 -15.90 4.24 -9.03
N PHE A 45 -15.45 3.55 -7.98
CA PHE A 45 -16.23 3.39 -6.76
C PHE A 45 -16.43 4.73 -6.05
N ASN A 46 -15.37 5.55 -5.91
CA ASN A 46 -15.45 6.86 -5.29
C ASN A 46 -16.30 7.86 -6.10
N ALA A 47 -16.26 7.78 -7.43
CA ALA A 47 -17.16 8.58 -8.28
C ALA A 47 -18.64 8.19 -8.06
N PHE A 48 -18.91 6.90 -7.88
CA PHE A 48 -20.25 6.41 -7.54
C PHE A 48 -20.67 6.85 -6.12
N GLU A 49 -19.77 6.77 -5.14
CA GLU A 49 -19.99 7.29 -3.79
C GLU A 49 -20.35 8.79 -3.81
N ALA A 50 -19.61 9.60 -4.57
CA ALA A 50 -19.91 11.02 -4.75
C ALA A 50 -21.30 11.23 -5.33
N ALA A 51 -21.65 10.46 -6.37
CA ALA A 51 -22.96 10.55 -7.02
C ALA A 51 -24.13 10.17 -6.09
N LEU A 52 -23.92 9.23 -5.16
CA LEU A 52 -24.93 8.85 -4.17
C LEU A 52 -25.14 9.91 -3.08
N LYS A 53 -24.07 10.61 -2.69
CA LYS A 53 -24.09 11.58 -1.58
C LYS A 53 -24.43 13.00 -2.01
N SER A 54 -24.23 13.33 -3.28
CA SER A 54 -24.38 14.68 -3.82
C SER A 54 -25.81 14.95 -4.29
N ALA A 55 -26.33 16.15 -3.98
CA ALA A 55 -27.58 16.64 -4.57
C ALA A 55 -27.36 17.25 -5.98
N ASP A 56 -26.19 17.86 -6.20
CA ASP A 56 -25.76 18.39 -7.50
C ASP A 56 -24.27 18.06 -7.76
N LEU A 57 -24.03 16.89 -8.36
CA LEU A 57 -22.66 16.41 -8.56
C LEU A 57 -21.89 17.32 -9.54
N ALA A 58 -22.57 18.03 -10.43
CA ALA A 58 -21.91 18.93 -11.37
C ALA A 58 -21.29 20.11 -10.62
N ALA A 59 -22.02 20.70 -9.67
CA ALA A 59 -21.53 21.78 -8.82
C ALA A 59 -20.48 21.29 -7.80
N GLU A 60 -20.62 20.08 -7.27
CA GLU A 60 -19.76 19.53 -6.21
C GLU A 60 -18.52 18.80 -6.74
N LYS A 61 -18.41 18.57 -8.05
CA LYS A 61 -17.33 17.77 -8.68
C LYS A 61 -15.93 18.19 -8.24
N ALA A 62 -15.65 19.49 -8.20
CA ALA A 62 -14.33 20.00 -7.83
C ALA A 62 -13.97 19.65 -6.38
N ASN A 63 -14.92 19.83 -5.47
CA ASN A 63 -14.76 19.50 -4.05
C ASN A 63 -14.58 18.00 -3.84
N ALA A 64 -15.36 17.17 -4.56
CA ALA A 64 -15.22 15.72 -4.51
C ALA A 64 -13.81 15.28 -4.96
N LEU A 65 -13.33 15.82 -6.08
CA LEU A 65 -11.98 15.52 -6.58
C LEU A 65 -10.90 15.90 -5.55
N GLU A 66 -10.98 17.08 -4.96
CA GLU A 66 -10.04 17.53 -3.95
C GLU A 66 -10.04 16.60 -2.73
N TRP A 67 -11.23 16.27 -2.22
CA TRP A 67 -11.38 15.41 -1.05
C TRP A 67 -10.81 14.01 -1.28
N PHE A 68 -11.27 13.30 -2.32
CA PHE A 68 -10.83 11.92 -2.57
C PHE A 68 -9.33 11.82 -2.86
N THR A 69 -8.76 12.80 -3.58
CA THR A 69 -7.32 12.80 -3.89
C THR A 69 -6.47 13.11 -2.66
N LYS A 70 -6.94 14.00 -1.78
CA LYS A 70 -6.28 14.28 -0.50
C LYS A 70 -6.25 13.04 0.38
N GLU A 71 -7.39 12.39 0.61
CA GLU A 71 -7.48 11.17 1.42
C GLU A 71 -6.56 10.08 0.87
N TYR A 72 -6.59 9.83 -0.45
CA TYR A 72 -5.71 8.84 -1.08
C TYR A 72 -4.23 9.18 -0.90
N LYS A 73 -3.87 10.47 -1.03
CA LYS A 73 -2.49 10.93 -0.86
C LYS A 73 -1.99 10.71 0.56
N GLU A 74 -2.81 10.99 1.57
CA GLU A 74 -2.45 10.79 2.98
C GLU A 74 -2.25 9.30 3.29
N MET A 75 -3.20 8.45 2.89
CA MET A 75 -3.06 6.99 3.05
C MET A 75 -1.82 6.44 2.31
N LEU A 76 -1.58 6.86 1.06
CA LEU A 76 -0.43 6.42 0.29
C LEU A 76 0.88 6.87 0.95
N LYS A 77 0.93 8.10 1.45
CA LYS A 77 2.11 8.62 2.17
C LYS A 77 2.43 7.75 3.38
N ASP A 78 1.44 7.42 4.21
CA ASP A 78 1.67 6.62 5.42
C ASP A 78 2.17 5.21 5.09
N ASN A 79 1.63 4.57 4.05
CA ASN A 79 2.11 3.27 3.58
C ASN A 79 3.54 3.33 3.00
N LEU A 80 3.89 4.42 2.30
CA LEU A 80 5.26 4.62 1.80
C LEU A 80 6.23 4.86 2.95
N ASP A 81 5.85 5.66 3.94
CA ASP A 81 6.66 5.90 5.13
C ASP A 81 6.89 4.59 5.92
N ASP A 82 5.89 3.71 6.01
CA ASP A 82 6.06 2.37 6.58
C ASP A 82 7.11 1.55 5.81
N HIS A 83 7.03 1.50 4.48
CA HIS A 83 8.04 0.81 3.67
C HIS A 83 9.44 1.44 3.71
N ILE A 84 9.54 2.75 3.97
CA ILE A 84 10.82 3.43 4.21
C ILE A 84 11.40 3.03 5.56
N ASN A 85 10.57 2.96 6.60
CA ASN A 85 10.97 2.61 7.96
C ASN A 85 11.19 1.09 8.15
N ASN A 86 10.52 0.28 7.34
CA ASN A 86 10.58 -1.18 7.35
C ASN A 86 10.80 -1.71 5.91
N PRO A 87 12.03 -1.57 5.38
CA PRO A 87 12.33 -2.01 4.01
C PRO A 87 12.19 -3.54 3.88
N PRO A 88 11.90 -4.06 2.67
CA PRO A 88 11.84 -5.50 2.44
C PRO A 88 13.17 -6.17 2.81
N LEU A 89 13.10 -7.31 3.51
CA LEU A 89 14.25 -8.11 3.98
C LEU A 89 15.31 -8.36 2.91
N SER A 90 14.93 -8.49 1.63
CA SER A 90 15.89 -8.67 0.53
C SER A 90 16.90 -7.53 0.45
N LYS A 91 16.48 -6.28 0.69
CA LYS A 91 17.36 -5.11 0.67
C LYS A 91 18.25 -5.02 1.91
N GLU A 92 17.78 -5.48 3.07
CA GLU A 92 18.62 -5.54 4.28
C GLU A 92 19.71 -6.60 4.17
N LEU A 93 19.40 -7.74 3.52
CA LEU A 93 20.38 -8.77 3.23
C LEU A 93 21.42 -8.27 2.21
N GLU A 94 20.99 -7.61 1.13
CA GLU A 94 21.89 -6.97 0.16
C GLU A 94 22.80 -5.89 0.80
N ALA A 95 22.29 -5.11 1.75
CA ALA A 95 23.06 -4.09 2.46
C ALA A 95 24.08 -4.68 3.45
N LYS A 96 23.76 -5.80 4.11
CA LYS A 96 24.67 -6.51 5.04
C LYS A 96 25.76 -7.30 4.31
N GLU A 97 25.49 -7.79 3.10
CA GLU A 97 26.49 -8.45 2.25
C GLU A 97 27.52 -7.46 1.66
N GLN A 98 27.19 -6.17 1.61
CA GLN A 98 28.07 -5.11 1.12
C GLN A 98 28.92 -4.44 2.21
N GLU A 99 28.72 -4.76 3.50
CA GLU A 99 29.68 -4.36 4.53
C GLU A 99 31.00 -5.12 4.31
N PRO A 100 32.14 -4.43 4.15
CA PRO A 100 33.42 -5.11 3.97
C PRO A 100 33.69 -5.94 5.21
N ALA A 101 33.82 -7.25 5.02
CA ALA A 101 34.32 -8.16 6.05
C ALA A 101 35.61 -7.55 6.61
N LYS A 102 35.58 -7.10 7.87
CA LYS A 102 36.76 -6.60 8.56
C LYS A 102 37.77 -7.74 8.57
N ASP A 103 38.85 -7.53 7.83
CA ASP A 103 39.95 -8.46 7.65
C ASP A 103 40.78 -8.53 8.95
N ASP A 104 40.28 -9.23 9.97
CA ASP A 104 40.99 -9.52 11.22
C ASP A 104 41.84 -10.79 11.11
N ALA A 105 42.51 -10.97 9.97
CA ALA A 105 43.43 -12.08 9.73
C ALA A 105 44.87 -11.61 9.45
N VAL A 106 45.47 -10.88 10.40
CA VAL A 106 46.93 -10.82 10.50
C VAL A 106 47.36 -11.53 11.78
N GLN A 107 47.42 -12.86 11.71
CA GLN A 107 48.19 -13.66 12.66
C GLN A 107 49.67 -13.35 12.44
N VAL A 108 50.19 -12.37 13.21
CA VAL A 108 51.63 -12.13 13.28
C VAL A 108 52.27 -13.23 14.12
N PHE A 109 52.64 -14.34 13.48
CA PHE A 109 53.68 -15.21 14.01
C PHE A 109 55.03 -14.61 13.65
N THR A 110 55.72 -14.03 14.64
CA THR A 110 57.17 -13.77 14.51
C THR A 110 57.88 -14.59 15.59
N LYS A 111 58.86 -15.35 15.13
CA LYS A 111 59.71 -16.29 15.89
C LYS A 111 60.50 -15.64 17.01
#